data_AF-A0A4C1YZ15-F1
#
_entry.id   AF-A0A4C1YZ15-F1
#
_cell.length_a   1.000
_cell.length_b   1.000
_cell.length_c   1.000
_cell.angle_alpha   90.00
_cell.angle_beta   90.00
_cell.angle_gamma   90.00
#
_symmetry.space_group_name_H-M   'P 1'
#
loop_
_entity.id
_entity.type
_entity.pdbx_description
1 polymer ?
#
loop_
_entity_poly.entity_id
_entity_poly.type
_entity_poly.pdbx_seq_one_letter_code
_entity_poly.pdbx_strand_id
1 'polypeptide(L)'
;MGKLRFDFAVKQTGDGKSNIICITSIATPERKVFEIPPESQPINLHRTICDTPNYGKVKKSLNKRHQTRKIWITLTKDISEIYLDKEQNLQFNDFYLEEISQDANKAESIPGSSNKIL
;
A
#
# COMPACT_ATOMS: atom_id res chain seq x y z
N MET A 1 -4.96 16.85 7.86
CA MET A 1 -4.62 16.33 6.52
C MET A 1 -5.91 16.26 5.69
N GLY A 2 -5.88 16.60 4.39
CA GLY A 2 -7.09 16.60 3.55
C GLY A 2 -7.20 15.43 2.57
N LYS A 3 -6.09 14.73 2.30
CA LYS A 3 -6.02 13.60 1.36
C LYS A 3 -4.82 12.72 1.71
N LEU A 4 -4.92 11.44 1.40
CA LEU A 4 -3.81 10.48 1.45
C LEU A 4 -3.61 9.83 0.09
N ARG A 5 -2.38 9.41 -0.22
CA ARG A 5 -2.08 8.62 -1.41
C ARG A 5 -2.11 7.14 -1.01
N PHE A 6 -2.92 6.36 -1.70
CA PHE A 6 -2.97 4.91 -1.52
C PHE A 6 -2.22 4.24 -2.67
N ASP A 7 -1.24 3.40 -2.33
CA ASP A 7 -0.44 2.66 -3.29
C ASP A 7 -1.02 1.24 -3.40
N PHE A 8 -1.62 0.95 -4.55
CA PHE A 8 -2.26 -0.31 -4.87
C PHE A 8 -1.32 -1.23 -5.66
N ALA A 9 -1.40 -2.53 -5.40
CA ALA A 9 -0.69 -3.56 -6.15
C ALA A 9 -1.56 -4.80 -6.40
N VAL A 10 -1.39 -5.46 -7.54
CA VAL A 10 -1.99 -6.78 -7.80
C VAL A 10 -1.00 -7.86 -7.34
N LYS A 11 -1.34 -8.56 -6.25
CA LYS A 11 -0.55 -9.66 -5.69
C LYS A 11 -1.19 -11.01 -6.01
N GLN A 12 -0.38 -12.07 -6.05
CA GLN A 12 -0.90 -13.43 -6.07
C GLN A 12 -1.40 -13.80 -4.68
N THR A 13 -2.53 -14.49 -4.63
CA THR A 13 -2.99 -15.15 -3.41
C THR A 13 -2.13 -16.38 -3.13
N GLY A 14 -2.11 -16.86 -1.89
CA GLY A 14 -1.29 -18.02 -1.49
C GLY A 14 -1.61 -19.31 -2.25
N ASP A 15 -2.76 -19.40 -2.91
CA ASP A 15 -3.17 -20.51 -3.78
C ASP A 15 -2.53 -20.49 -5.18
N GLY A 16 -1.81 -19.40 -5.55
CA GLY A 16 -1.16 -19.20 -6.85
C GLY A 16 -2.10 -19.05 -8.05
N LYS A 17 -3.40 -19.22 -7.86
CA LYS A 17 -4.42 -19.26 -8.91
C LYS A 17 -5.09 -17.91 -9.08
N SER A 18 -5.35 -17.23 -7.98
CA SER A 18 -6.07 -15.96 -7.97
C SER A 18 -5.13 -14.76 -7.81
N ASN A 19 -5.63 -13.59 -8.21
CA ASN A 19 -4.96 -12.32 -7.95
C ASN A 19 -5.85 -11.50 -7.02
N ILE A 20 -5.24 -10.78 -6.10
CA ILE A 20 -5.92 -9.86 -5.20
C ILE A 20 -5.30 -8.47 -5.34
N ILE A 21 -6.15 -7.45 -5.34
CA ILE A 21 -5.68 -6.06 -5.20
C ILE A 21 -5.36 -5.85 -3.72
N CYS A 22 -4.22 -5.23 -3.47
CA CYS A 22 -3.74 -4.89 -2.14
C CYS A 22 -3.46 -3.39 -2.05
N ILE A 23 -3.65 -2.79 -0.88
CA ILE A 23 -3.07 -1.49 -0.53
C ILE A 23 -1.77 -1.80 0.21
N THR A 24 -0.62 -1.48 -0.40
CA THR A 24 0.69 -1.85 0.15
C THR A 24 1.26 -0.76 1.04
N SER A 25 0.94 0.49 0.76
CA SER A 25 1.41 1.63 1.54
C SER A 25 0.50 2.83 1.36
N ILE A 26 0.64 3.77 2.30
CA ILE A 26 -0.05 5.05 2.28
C ILE A 26 1.01 6.16 2.33
N ALA A 27 0.84 7.21 1.54
CA ALA A 27 1.72 8.38 1.60
C ALA A 27 0.95 9.66 1.95
N THR A 28 1.60 10.51 2.73
CA THR A 28 1.06 11.81 3.12
C THR A 28 1.47 12.89 2.11
N PRO A 29 0.78 14.04 2.07
CA PRO A 29 1.18 15.19 1.24
C PRO A 29 2.64 15.64 1.46
N GLU A 30 3.18 15.39 2.65
CA GLU A 30 4.54 15.70 3.08
C GLU A 30 5.57 14.65 2.60
N ARG A 31 5.16 13.72 1.72
CA ARG A 31 5.99 12.67 1.11
C ARG A 31 6.48 11.58 2.06
N LYS A 32 5.97 11.54 3.29
CA LYS A 32 6.14 10.41 4.20
C LYS A 32 5.37 9.21 3.65
N VAL A 33 5.94 8.00 3.77
CA VAL A 33 5.33 6.76 3.30
C VAL A 33 5.25 5.80 4.46
N PHE A 34 4.10 5.18 4.62
CA PHE A 34 3.78 4.29 5.71
C PHE A 34 3.37 2.93 5.15
N GLU A 35 3.98 1.86 5.67
CA GLU A 35 3.70 0.51 5.22
C GLU A 35 2.41 -0.03 5.84
N ILE A 36 1.60 -0.73 5.03
CA ILE A 36 0.47 -1.53 5.54
C ILE A 36 1.00 -2.95 5.81
N PRO A 37 0.84 -3.51 7.03
CA PRO A 37 1.26 -4.86 7.34
C PRO A 37 0.69 -5.90 6.36
N PRO A 38 1.46 -6.90 5.90
CA PRO A 38 1.03 -7.84 4.85
C PRO A 38 -0.37 -8.46 5.05
N GLU A 39 -0.72 -8.81 6.28
CA GLU A 39 -2.00 -9.37 6.70
C GLU A 39 -3.18 -8.41 6.53
N SER A 40 -2.91 -7.11 6.54
CA SER A 40 -3.88 -6.02 6.43
C SER A 40 -3.97 -5.42 5.03
N GLN A 41 -3.07 -5.75 4.11
CA GLN A 41 -3.04 -5.21 2.74
C GLN A 41 -4.22 -5.60 1.84
N PRO A 42 -4.84 -6.81 1.94
CA PRO A 42 -5.92 -7.21 1.04
C PRO A 42 -7.06 -6.19 0.97
N ILE A 43 -7.47 -5.81 -0.25
CA ILE A 43 -8.43 -4.72 -0.47
C ILE A 43 -9.78 -4.93 0.21
N ASN A 44 -10.19 -6.19 0.45
CA ASN A 44 -11.42 -6.54 1.15
C ASN A 44 -11.44 -6.10 2.63
N LEU A 45 -10.28 -5.80 3.21
CA LEU A 45 -10.15 -5.23 4.55
C LEU A 45 -10.31 -3.70 4.56
N HIS A 46 -10.22 -3.04 3.41
CA HIS A 46 -10.32 -1.60 3.24
C HIS A 46 -11.67 -1.19 2.65
N ARG A 47 -12.76 -1.54 3.34
CA ARG A 47 -14.14 -1.37 2.85
C ARG A 47 -14.47 0.09 2.49
N THR A 48 -14.10 1.04 3.34
CA THR A 48 -14.32 2.48 3.09
C THR A 48 -13.65 2.97 1.81
N ILE A 49 -12.50 2.39 1.42
CA ILE A 49 -11.84 2.68 0.15
C ILE A 49 -12.58 2.01 -1.02
N CYS A 50 -13.04 0.78 -0.85
CA CYS A 50 -13.79 0.03 -1.87
C CYS A 50 -15.06 0.76 -2.33
N ASP A 51 -15.70 1.46 -1.41
CA ASP A 51 -16.96 2.19 -1.65
C ASP A 51 -16.74 3.52 -2.39
N THR A 52 -15.48 3.92 -2.60
CA THR A 52 -15.17 5.16 -3.32
C THR A 52 -15.26 4.99 -4.85
N PRO A 53 -15.68 6.04 -5.59
CA PRO A 53 -15.59 6.04 -7.04
C PRO A 53 -14.15 5.91 -7.56
N ASN A 54 -13.16 6.31 -6.74
CA ASN A 54 -11.74 6.19 -7.04
C ASN A 54 -11.33 4.72 -7.15
N TYR A 55 -11.80 3.87 -6.24
CA TYR A 55 -11.50 2.43 -6.29
C TYR A 55 -12.10 1.76 -7.54
N GLY A 56 -13.30 2.16 -7.96
CA GLY A 56 -13.88 1.68 -9.22
C GLY A 56 -12.97 1.93 -10.44
N LYS A 57 -12.26 3.07 -10.47
CA LYS A 57 -11.25 3.37 -11.50
C LYS A 57 -9.97 2.55 -11.31
N VAL A 58 -9.50 2.39 -10.07
CA VAL A 58 -8.34 1.54 -9.75
C VAL A 58 -8.55 0.12 -10.24
N LYS A 59 -9.67 -0.51 -9.90
CA LYS A 59 -10.01 -1.88 -10.29
C LYS A 59 -10.02 -2.06 -11.81
N LYS A 60 -10.55 -1.09 -12.56
CA LYS A 60 -10.52 -1.10 -14.03
C LYS A 60 -9.10 -0.94 -14.59
N SER A 61 -8.23 -0.19 -13.91
CA SER A 61 -6.87 0.11 -14.35
C SER A 61 -5.80 -0.93 -13.97
N LEU A 62 -6.14 -1.83 -13.03
CA LEU A 62 -5.31 -2.93 -12.53
C LEU A 62 -5.84 -4.27 -13.06
N ASN A 63 -5.46 -4.61 -14.30
CA ASN A 63 -5.99 -5.77 -15.03
C ASN A 63 -4.96 -6.89 -15.27
N LYS A 64 -3.71 -6.70 -14.88
CA LYS A 64 -2.64 -7.70 -14.98
C LYS A 64 -1.93 -7.88 -13.64
N ARG A 65 -1.34 -9.07 -13.46
CA ARG A 65 -0.45 -9.38 -12.32
C ARG A 65 0.68 -8.35 -12.21
N HIS A 66 1.10 -8.08 -10.98
CA HIS A 66 2.22 -7.17 -10.66
C HIS A 66 2.01 -5.71 -11.06
N GLN A 67 0.85 -5.33 -11.60
CA GLN A 67 0.55 -3.92 -11.84
C GLN A 67 0.36 -3.17 -10.52
N THR A 68 0.80 -1.92 -10.51
CA THR A 68 0.63 -1.01 -9.39
C THR A 68 -0.01 0.30 -9.83
N ARG A 69 -0.71 0.97 -8.92
CA ARG A 69 -1.28 2.31 -9.13
C ARG A 69 -1.18 3.09 -7.84
N LYS A 70 -0.78 4.36 -7.94
CA LYS A 70 -0.75 5.28 -6.81
C LYS A 70 -1.78 6.35 -7.05
N ILE A 71 -2.75 6.51 -6.16
CA ILE A 71 -3.79 7.52 -6.31
C ILE A 71 -4.02 8.30 -5.03
N TRP A 72 -4.29 9.59 -5.17
CA TRP A 72 -4.72 10.42 -4.07
C TRP A 72 -6.23 10.27 -3.87
N ILE A 73 -6.64 10.06 -2.62
CA ILE A 73 -8.04 9.99 -2.21
C ILE A 73 -8.27 11.07 -1.15
N THR A 74 -9.28 11.91 -1.37
CA THR A 74 -9.73 12.90 -0.38
C THR A 74 -10.30 12.18 0.84
N LEU A 75 -9.92 12.63 2.03
CA LEU A 75 -10.40 12.03 3.26
C LEU A 75 -11.82 12.51 3.56
N THR A 76 -12.78 11.61 3.43
CA THR A 76 -14.11 11.79 4.05
C THR A 76 -14.01 11.52 5.54
N LYS A 77 -15.10 11.76 6.29
CA LYS A 77 -15.17 11.42 7.71
C LYS A 77 -14.86 9.93 7.92
N ASP A 78 -15.54 9.05 7.19
CA ASP A 78 -15.41 7.60 7.32
C ASP A 78 -14.00 7.09 6.95
N ILE A 79 -13.34 7.70 5.97
CA ILE A 79 -11.96 7.35 5.61
C ILE A 79 -11.01 7.87 6.71
N SER A 80 -11.22 9.09 7.20
CA SER A 80 -10.39 9.66 8.26
C SER A 80 -10.40 8.80 9.52
N GLU A 81 -11.57 8.34 9.97
CA GLU A 81 -11.71 7.53 11.19
C GLU A 81 -10.96 6.18 11.12
N ILE A 82 -10.76 5.63 9.92
CA ILE A 82 -10.02 4.37 9.73
C ILE A 82 -8.51 4.58 9.63
N TYR A 83 -8.08 5.68 9.00
CA TYR A 83 -6.68 5.88 8.60
C TYR A 83 -5.93 6.95 9.38
N LEU A 84 -6.63 7.74 10.19
CA LEU A 84 -6.06 8.77 11.04
C LEU A 84 -6.63 8.68 12.45
N ASP A 85 -5.76 8.88 13.44
CA ASP A 85 -6.23 9.18 14.81
C ASP A 85 -6.64 10.66 14.94
N LYS A 86 -7.02 11.07 16.15
CA LYS A 86 -7.39 12.46 16.45
C LYS A 86 -6.25 13.45 16.28
N GLU A 87 -5.01 12.99 16.44
CA GLU A 87 -3.78 13.77 16.30
C GLU A 87 -3.24 13.75 14.85
N GLN A 88 -3.96 13.09 13.94
CA GLN A 88 -3.62 12.89 12.52
C GLN A 88 -2.39 12.00 12.29
N ASN A 89 -2.08 11.09 13.22
CA ASN A 89 -1.15 10.01 13.00
C ASN A 89 -1.79 8.95 12.09
N LEU A 90 -0.97 8.32 11.24
CA LEU A 90 -1.47 7.27 10.36
C LEU A 90 -1.66 5.97 11.14
N GLN A 91 -2.88 5.44 11.04
CA GLN A 91 -3.28 4.17 11.61
C GLN A 91 -3.99 3.31 10.55
N PHE A 92 -4.23 2.05 10.89
CA PHE A 92 -5.26 1.26 10.24
C PHE A 92 -5.96 0.41 11.30
N ASN A 93 -7.24 0.70 11.56
CA ASN A 93 -7.95 0.18 12.73
C ASN A 93 -7.18 0.52 14.02
N ASP A 94 -6.80 -0.48 14.81
CA ASP A 94 -6.26 -0.30 16.16
C ASP A 94 -4.72 -0.26 16.24
N PHE A 95 -4.01 -0.11 15.11
CA PHE A 95 -2.55 -0.03 15.10
C PHE A 95 -2.01 1.12 14.24
N TYR A 96 -0.91 1.71 14.69
CA TYR A 96 -0.17 2.72 13.94
C TYR A 96 0.65 2.09 12.82
N LEU A 97 0.80 2.82 11.72
CA LEU A 97 1.60 2.37 10.59
C LEU A 97 3.07 2.78 10.75
N GLU A 98 3.98 1.92 10.32
CA GLU A 98 5.42 2.19 10.34
C GLU A 98 5.80 3.14 9.18
N GLU A 99 6.51 4.23 9.46
CA GLU A 99 7.06 5.11 8.45
C GLU A 99 8.29 4.46 7.80
N ILE A 100 8.24 4.17 6.50
CA ILE A 100 9.36 3.60 5.77
C ILE A 100 10.20 4.70 5.10
N SER A 101 11.51 4.65 5.35
CA SER A 101 12.47 5.55 4.70
C SER A 101 12.54 5.25 3.20
N GLN A 102 12.33 6.25 2.35
CA GLN A 102 12.45 6.07 0.89
C GLN A 102 13.86 5.65 0.44
N ASP A 103 14.87 5.83 1.29
CA ASP A 103 16.28 5.55 1.00
C ASP A 103 16.74 4.12 1.33
N ALA A 104 15.89 3.28 1.94
CA ALA A 104 16.29 1.95 2.42
C ALA A 104 16.30 0.82 1.36
N ASN A 105 15.81 1.06 0.14
CA ASN A 105 15.65 0.02 -0.90
C ASN A 105 16.73 0.00 -2.00
N LYS A 106 17.93 0.53 -1.74
CA LYS A 106 19.07 0.46 -2.68
C LYS A 106 20.21 -0.46 -2.21
N ALA A 107 20.00 -1.27 -1.18
CA ALA A 107 21.03 -2.16 -0.64
C ALA A 107 20.58 -3.63 -0.68
N GLU A 108 20.40 -4.18 -1.88
CA GLU A 108 20.56 -5.62 -2.12
C GLU A 108 20.79 -5.90 -3.61
N SER A 109 21.98 -5.55 -4.08
CA SER A 109 22.62 -6.24 -5.19
C SER A 109 24.02 -6.60 -4.75
N ILE A 110 24.16 -7.75 -4.08
CA ILE A 110 25.47 -8.37 -3.87
C ILE A 110 25.89 -8.91 -5.24
N PRO A 111 26.97 -8.42 -5.88
CA PRO A 111 27.53 -9.09 -7.05
C PRO A 111 28.10 -10.43 -6.57
N GLY A 112 27.72 -11.50 -7.27
CA GLY A 112 28.01 -12.88 -6.90
C GLY A 112 29.47 -13.14 -6.52
N SER A 113 29.62 -13.97 -5.48
CA SER A 113 30.85 -14.60 -5.05
C SER A 113 31.72 -15.06 -6.23
N SER A 114 32.94 -14.54 -6.26
CA SER A 114 34.08 -15.17 -6.92
C SER A 114 34.24 -16.58 -6.39
N ASN A 115 33.82 -17.59 -7.16
CA ASN A 115 34.34 -18.94 -7.00
C ASN A 115 35.62 -19.07 -7.84
N LYS A 116 36.68 -19.39 -7.12
CA LYS A 116 38.04 -19.62 -7.57
C LYS A 116 38.19 -21.10 -7.98
N ILE A 117 39.12 -21.35 -8.91
CA ILE A 117 39.91 -22.59 -9.10
C ILE A 117 39.32 -23.66 -10.03
N LEU A 118 39.90 -23.80 -11.23
CA LEU A 118 40.97 -24.76 -11.55
C LEU A 118 41.79 -24.26 -12.73
#